data_AF-A0A059KVZ9-F1
#
_entry.id   AF-A0A059KVZ9-F1
#
_cell.length_a   1.000
_cell.length_b   1.000
_cell.length_c   1.000
_cell.angle_alpha   90.00
_cell.angle_beta   90.00
_cell.angle_gamma   90.00
#
_symmetry.space_group_name_H-M   'P 1'
#
loop_
_entity.id
_entity.type
_entity.pdbx_description
1 polymer ?
#
loop_
_entity_poly.entity_id
_entity_poly.type
_entity_poly.pdbx_seq_one_letter_code
_entity_poly.pdbx_strand_id
1 'polypeptide(L)'
;MGFAPEFGMTIYGATKAFVLFLSQGLNLELSPKGVYVQAVLPAATRTEIWERAGIDLNTISEVMEVEELVDAALVGFDRRELVTIPPLHAASRWDALDQARQGLLSDIRQAHAAERYRPQA
;
A
#
# COMPACT_ATOMS: atom_id res chain seq x y z
N MET A 1 -2.76 5.63 -4.87
CA MET A 1 -1.97 4.51 -4.29
C MET A 1 -0.95 5.07 -3.29
N GLY A 2 -0.75 4.43 -2.14
CA GLY A 2 0.19 4.89 -1.11
C GLY A 2 1.68 4.69 -1.43
N PHE A 3 2.01 4.25 -2.65
CA PHE A 3 3.36 3.90 -3.08
C PHE A 3 3.99 4.89 -4.07
N ALA A 4 3.22 5.86 -4.56
CA ALA A 4 3.62 6.68 -5.71
C ALA A 4 3.48 8.18 -5.41
N PRO A 5 4.45 8.79 -4.69
CA PRO A 5 4.50 10.26 -4.58
C PRO A 5 4.58 10.95 -5.95
N GLU A 6 5.11 10.28 -6.97
CA GLU A 6 5.25 10.76 -8.35
C GLU A 6 3.90 11.08 -9.02
N PHE A 7 2.78 10.59 -8.48
CA PHE A 7 1.44 10.88 -9.00
C PHE A 7 0.93 12.29 -8.64
N GLY A 8 1.68 13.09 -7.87
CA GLY A 8 1.32 14.48 -7.57
C GLY A 8 0.12 14.66 -6.63
N MET A 9 -0.44 13.58 -6.10
CA MET A 9 -1.58 13.58 -5.19
C MET A 9 -1.14 13.47 -3.73
N THR A 10 -0.26 14.36 -3.26
CA THR A 10 0.50 14.21 -2.01
C THR A 10 -0.36 13.88 -0.78
N ILE A 11 -1.40 14.66 -0.50
CA ILE A 11 -2.25 14.44 0.69
C ILE A 11 -2.99 13.11 0.58
N TYR A 12 -3.61 12.84 -0.58
CA TYR A 12 -4.31 11.59 -0.82
C TYR A 12 -3.38 10.38 -0.70
N GLY A 13 -2.21 10.43 -1.34
CA GLY A 13 -1.17 9.41 -1.25
C GLY A 13 -0.72 9.15 0.19
N ALA A 14 -0.50 10.22 0.98
CA ALA A 14 -0.17 10.11 2.40
C ALA A 14 -1.25 9.39 3.21
N THR A 15 -2.54 9.72 2.99
CA THR A 15 -3.64 9.01 3.68
C THR A 15 -3.71 7.53 3.30
N LYS A 16 -3.36 7.16 2.07
CA LYS A 16 -3.33 5.75 1.65
C LYS A 16 -2.11 5.00 2.17
N ALA A 17 -0.97 5.66 2.29
CA ALA A 17 0.20 5.10 2.99
C ALA A 17 -0.12 4.82 4.47
N PHE A 18 -0.81 5.74 5.13
CA PHE A 18 -1.32 5.56 6.50
C PHE A 18 -2.23 4.33 6.62
N VAL A 19 -3.23 4.18 5.73
CA VAL A 19 -4.17 3.05 5.77
C VAL A 19 -3.47 1.70 5.61
N LEU A 20 -2.47 1.61 4.72
CA LEU A 20 -1.68 0.39 4.56
C LEU A 20 -0.94 0.04 5.86
N PHE A 21 -0.20 1.00 6.41
CA PHE A 21 0.55 0.80 7.64
C PHE A 21 -0.37 0.42 8.81
N LEU A 22 -1.52 1.11 8.93
CA LEU A 22 -2.54 0.81 9.93
C LEU A 22 -3.04 -0.64 9.80
N SER A 23 -3.34 -1.10 8.58
CA SER A 23 -3.83 -2.45 8.33
C SER A 23 -2.80 -3.52 8.72
N GLN A 24 -1.52 -3.29 8.41
CA GLN A 24 -0.42 -4.17 8.82
C GLN A 24 -0.29 -4.24 10.35
N GLY A 25 -0.35 -3.10 11.04
CA GLY A 25 -0.32 -3.03 12.50
C GLY A 25 -1.50 -3.74 13.15
N LEU A 26 -2.72 -3.47 12.67
CA LEU A 26 -3.94 -4.12 13.17
C LEU A 26 -3.92 -5.63 12.96
N ASN A 27 -3.38 -6.14 11.85
CA ASN A 27 -3.22 -7.57 11.67
C ASN A 27 -2.30 -8.19 12.76
N LEU A 28 -1.18 -7.55 13.08
CA LEU A 28 -0.29 -8.02 14.15
C LEU A 28 -0.98 -8.02 15.53
N GLU A 29 -1.77 -6.99 15.83
CA GLU A 29 -2.43 -6.84 17.12
C GLU A 29 -3.69 -7.71 17.29
N LEU A 30 -4.42 -7.97 16.20
CA LEU A 30 -5.77 -8.54 16.25
C LEU A 30 -5.85 -9.96 15.69
N SER A 31 -4.90 -10.42 14.86
CA SER A 31 -4.89 -11.81 14.40
C SER A 31 -4.80 -12.84 15.54
N PRO A 32 -4.07 -12.63 16.66
CA PRO A 32 -4.10 -13.55 17.80
C PRO A 32 -5.47 -13.60 18.49
N LYS A 33 -6.33 -12.60 18.26
CA LYS A 33 -7.71 -12.51 18.76
C LYS A 33 -8.72 -13.11 17.78
N GLY A 34 -8.27 -13.72 16.68
CA GLY A 34 -9.12 -14.30 15.64
C GLY A 34 -9.73 -13.29 14.67
N VAL A 35 -9.30 -12.02 14.70
CA VAL A 35 -9.76 -10.99 13.76
C VAL A 35 -8.87 -11.02 12.52
N TYR A 36 -9.48 -11.11 11.35
CA TYR A 36 -8.80 -10.96 10.06
C TYR A 36 -8.85 -9.51 9.59
N VAL A 37 -7.71 -8.99 9.17
CA VAL A 37 -7.55 -7.64 8.65
C VAL A 37 -6.94 -7.75 7.26
N GLN A 38 -7.65 -7.22 6.26
CA GLN A 38 -7.21 -7.17 4.86
C GLN A 38 -6.99 -5.71 4.44
N ALA A 39 -5.85 -5.45 3.82
CA ALA A 39 -5.64 -4.23 3.05
C ALA A 39 -5.91 -4.51 1.57
N VAL A 40 -6.92 -3.87 0.98
CA VAL A 40 -7.17 -3.91 -0.47
C VAL A 40 -6.66 -2.62 -1.10
N LEU A 41 -5.77 -2.73 -2.09
CA LEU A 41 -5.10 -1.59 -2.73
C LEU A 41 -5.43 -1.53 -4.23
N PRO A 42 -6.51 -0.83 -4.62
CA PRO A 42 -6.84 -0.57 -6.01
C PRO A 42 -5.90 0.45 -6.66
N ALA A 43 -5.76 0.39 -7.98
CA ALA A 43 -5.24 1.48 -8.82
C ALA A 43 -6.40 2.29 -9.42
N ALA A 44 -6.21 2.86 -10.60
CA ALA A 44 -7.29 3.58 -11.27
C ALA A 44 -8.48 2.65 -11.52
N THR A 45 -9.62 2.96 -10.91
CA THR A 45 -10.86 2.17 -10.99
C THR A 45 -12.01 3.07 -11.40
N ARG A 46 -12.87 2.61 -12.31
CA ARG A 46 -14.03 3.37 -12.82
C ARG A 46 -15.05 3.57 -11.72
N THR A 47 -14.97 4.72 -11.04
CA THR A 47 -15.84 5.10 -9.92
C THR A 47 -16.05 6.61 -9.92
N GLU A 48 -16.96 7.11 -9.09
CA GLU A 48 -17.27 8.54 -8.98
C GLU A 48 -16.15 9.38 -8.36
N ILE A 49 -15.08 8.77 -7.81
CA ILE A 49 -14.02 9.51 -7.10
C ILE A 49 -13.30 10.53 -8.00
N TRP A 50 -13.22 10.25 -9.29
CA TRP A 50 -12.52 11.08 -10.28
C TRP A 50 -13.29 12.36 -10.58
N GLU A 51 -14.59 12.24 -10.84
CA GLU A 51 -15.48 13.38 -11.02
C GLU A 51 -15.48 14.28 -9.78
N ARG A 52 -15.56 13.70 -8.58
CA ARG A 52 -15.49 14.44 -7.31
C ARG A 52 -14.16 15.17 -7.09
N ALA A 53 -13.08 14.66 -7.68
CA ALA A 53 -11.76 15.29 -7.66
C ALA A 53 -11.54 16.30 -8.80
N GLY A 54 -12.55 16.52 -9.67
CA GLY A 54 -12.43 17.39 -10.84
C GLY A 54 -11.57 16.79 -11.96
N ILE A 55 -11.41 15.46 -11.99
CA ILE A 55 -10.61 14.73 -12.98
C ILE A 55 -11.56 14.04 -13.96
N ASP A 56 -11.39 14.32 -15.26
CA ASP A 56 -12.09 13.59 -16.30
C ASP A 56 -11.49 12.19 -16.43
N LEU A 57 -12.28 11.17 -16.08
CA LEU A 57 -11.87 9.77 -16.12
C LEU A 57 -11.39 9.35 -17.52
N ASN A 58 -11.93 9.95 -18.58
CA ASN A 58 -11.55 9.61 -19.96
C ASN A 58 -10.12 10.03 -20.31
N THR A 59 -9.50 10.88 -19.48
CA THR A 59 -8.09 11.27 -19.61
C THR A 59 -7.14 10.27 -18.95
N ILE A 60 -7.66 9.33 -18.16
CA ILE A 60 -6.89 8.30 -17.48
C ILE A 60 -6.87 7.05 -18.36
N SER A 61 -5.69 6.67 -18.84
CA SER A 61 -5.48 5.40 -19.52
C SER A 61 -5.51 4.24 -18.52
N GLU A 62 -5.96 3.06 -18.97
CA GLU A 62 -5.88 1.79 -18.21
C GLU A 62 -6.60 1.84 -16.85
N VAL A 63 -7.92 2.00 -16.91
CA VAL A 63 -8.82 1.98 -15.74
C VAL A 63 -9.48 0.61 -15.63
N MET A 64 -9.43 -0.01 -14.46
CA MET A 64 -10.14 -1.26 -14.15
C MET A 64 -11.62 -0.98 -13.86
N GLU A 65 -12.52 -1.87 -14.28
CA GLU A 65 -13.93 -1.80 -13.89
C GLU A 65 -14.11 -2.16 -12.41
N VAL A 66 -15.12 -1.58 -11.75
CA VAL A 66 -15.31 -1.75 -10.30
C VAL A 66 -15.69 -3.19 -9.94
N GLU A 67 -16.43 -3.88 -10.80
CA GLU A 67 -16.82 -5.27 -10.63
C GLU A 67 -15.59 -6.18 -10.63
N GLU A 68 -14.68 -6.01 -11.59
CA GLU A 68 -13.44 -6.79 -11.68
C GLU A 68 -12.55 -6.56 -10.45
N LEU A 69 -12.45 -5.31 -9.98
CA LEU A 69 -11.70 -4.99 -8.77
C LEU A 69 -12.26 -5.73 -7.55
N VAL A 70 -13.59 -5.68 -7.37
CA VAL A 70 -14.26 -6.27 -6.21
C VAL A 70 -14.16 -7.78 -6.25
N ASP A 71 -14.37 -8.41 -7.40
CA ASP A 71 -14.21 -9.85 -7.57
C ASP A 71 -12.78 -10.30 -7.20
N ALA A 72 -11.76 -9.59 -7.70
CA ALA A 72 -10.37 -9.87 -7.35
C ALA A 72 -10.08 -9.67 -5.85
N ALA A 73 -10.62 -8.61 -5.25
CA ALA A 73 -10.47 -8.34 -3.82
C ALA A 73 -11.11 -9.44 -2.95
N LEU A 74 -12.28 -9.94 -3.34
CA LEU A 74 -13.00 -11.01 -2.64
C LEU A 74 -12.29 -12.36 -2.79
N VAL A 75 -11.65 -12.64 -3.93
CA VAL A 75 -10.76 -13.81 -4.04
C VAL A 75 -9.61 -13.74 -3.02
N GLY A 76 -9.01 -12.57 -2.82
CA GLY A 76 -8.01 -12.36 -1.77
C GLY A 76 -8.59 -12.54 -0.37
N PHE A 77 -9.80 -12.04 -0.14
CA PHE A 77 -10.52 -12.15 1.13
C PHE A 77 -10.77 -13.62 1.51
N ASP A 78 -11.29 -14.42 0.59
CA ASP A 78 -11.56 -15.85 0.79
C ASP A 78 -10.29 -16.65 1.09
N ARG A 79 -9.15 -16.21 0.54
CA ARG A 79 -7.82 -16.78 0.79
C ARG A 79 -7.17 -16.29 2.08
N ARG A 80 -7.81 -15.39 2.83
CA ARG A 80 -7.25 -14.71 4.01
C ARG A 80 -5.94 -13.96 3.67
N GLU A 81 -5.82 -13.44 2.45
CA GLU A 81 -4.65 -12.66 2.03
C GLU A 81 -4.61 -11.35 2.81
N LEU A 82 -3.46 -10.98 3.38
CA LEU A 82 -3.37 -9.80 4.24
C LEU A 82 -3.33 -8.49 3.45
N VAL A 83 -2.69 -8.52 2.28
CA VAL A 83 -2.52 -7.36 1.40
C VAL A 83 -2.83 -7.80 -0.03
N THR A 84 -3.98 -7.37 -0.53
CA THR A 84 -4.48 -7.72 -1.87
C THR A 84 -4.34 -6.52 -2.78
N ILE A 85 -3.56 -6.69 -3.85
CA ILE A 85 -3.26 -5.63 -4.83
C ILE A 85 -3.66 -6.12 -6.22
N PRO A 86 -4.94 -6.05 -6.61
CA PRO A 86 -5.43 -6.58 -7.89
C PRO A 86 -4.64 -6.13 -9.13
N PRO A 87 -4.20 -4.86 -9.27
CA PRO A 87 -3.42 -4.43 -10.44
C PRO A 87 -1.92 -4.80 -10.38
N LEU A 88 -1.43 -5.47 -9.32
CA LEU A 88 -0.04 -5.88 -9.22
C LEU A 88 0.17 -7.25 -9.88
N HIS A 89 0.59 -7.25 -11.14
CA HIS A 89 0.80 -8.49 -11.91
C HIS A 89 1.87 -9.43 -11.32
N ALA A 90 2.90 -8.88 -10.69
CA ALA A 90 3.98 -9.65 -10.07
C ALA A 90 3.90 -9.55 -8.54
N ALA A 91 3.19 -10.47 -7.91
CA ALA A 91 3.00 -10.50 -6.45
C ALA A 91 4.30 -10.43 -5.65
N SER A 92 5.38 -11.04 -6.15
CA SER A 92 6.71 -11.01 -5.52
C SER A 92 7.30 -9.61 -5.33
N ARG A 93 6.80 -8.60 -6.04
CA ARG A 93 7.19 -7.19 -5.83
C ARG A 93 6.71 -6.66 -4.48
N TRP A 94 5.56 -7.12 -3.99
CA TRP A 94 5.10 -6.79 -2.64
C TRP A 94 6.02 -7.42 -1.58
N ASP A 95 6.35 -8.71 -1.75
CA ASP A 95 7.26 -9.41 -0.84
C ASP A 95 8.64 -8.73 -0.80
N ALA A 96 9.17 -8.35 -1.96
CA ALA A 96 10.45 -7.63 -2.05
C ALA A 96 10.40 -6.27 -1.33
N LEU A 97 9.29 -5.54 -1.43
CA LEU A 97 9.11 -4.27 -0.73
C LEU A 97 9.07 -4.48 0.79
N ASP A 98 8.31 -5.47 1.27
CA ASP A 98 8.24 -5.74 2.71
C ASP A 98 9.57 -6.28 3.26
N GLN A 99 10.28 -7.12 2.50
CA GLN A 99 11.63 -7.57 2.85
C GLN A 99 12.61 -6.41 2.92
N ALA A 100 12.59 -5.49 1.95
CA ALA A 100 13.44 -4.29 1.99
C ALA A 100 13.13 -3.42 3.22
N ARG A 101 11.85 -3.26 3.58
CA ARG A 101 11.42 -2.56 4.80
C ARG A 101 11.99 -3.23 6.05
N GLN A 102 11.90 -4.56 6.16
CA GLN A 102 12.45 -5.31 7.29
C GLN A 102 13.99 -5.24 7.33
N GLY A 103 14.65 -5.33 6.18
CA GLY A 103 16.10 -5.18 6.05
C GLY A 103 16.57 -3.82 6.55
N LEU A 104 15.90 -2.74 6.15
CA LEU A 104 16.18 -1.40 6.66
C LEU A 104 16.06 -1.34 8.20
N LEU A 105 15.02 -1.94 8.77
CA LEU A 105 14.85 -1.99 10.23
C LEU A 105 16.00 -2.74 10.93
N SER A 106 16.54 -3.79 10.30
CA SER A 106 17.64 -4.59 10.88
C SER A 106 18.96 -3.81 11.00
N ASP A 107 19.15 -2.79 10.16
CA ASP A 107 20.32 -1.91 10.18
C ASP A 107 20.17 -0.68 11.09
N ILE A 108 19.00 -0.48 11.70
CA ILE A 108 18.80 0.63 12.65
C ILE A 108 19.57 0.34 13.95
N ARG A 109 20.61 1.13 14.20
CA ARG A 109 21.33 1.19 15.48
C ARG A 109 20.87 2.41 16.26
N GLN A 110 20.32 2.19 17.46
CA GLN A 110 19.64 3.25 18.22
C GLN A 110 20.56 4.03 19.17
N ALA A 111 21.69 3.44 19.57
CA ALA A 111 22.56 4.03 20.58
C ALA A 111 23.28 5.31 20.09
N HIS A 112 23.66 5.36 18.82
CA HIS A 112 24.45 6.45 18.25
C HIS A 112 24.02 6.74 16.81
N ALA A 113 24.18 8.00 16.39
CA ALA A 113 24.03 8.38 14.99
C ALA A 113 25.05 7.63 14.11
N ALA A 114 24.66 7.32 12.88
CA ALA A 114 25.53 6.65 11.92
C ALA A 114 26.80 7.46 11.62
N GLU A 115 27.90 6.78 11.31
CA GLU A 115 29.22 7.41 11.13
C GLU A 115 29.24 8.48 10.05
N ARG A 116 28.42 8.33 9.00
CA ARG A 116 28.24 9.31 7.91
C ARG A 116 27.73 10.69 8.37
N TYR A 117 27.30 10.84 9.62
CA TYR A 117 26.86 12.12 10.20
C TYR A 117 27.89 12.73 11.16
N ARG A 118 29.05 12.09 11.36
CA ARG A 118 30.11 12.68 12.20
C ARG A 118 30.79 13.84 11.44
N PRO A 119 31.19 14.92 12.13
CA PRO A 119 31.95 16.00 11.51
C PRO A 119 33.24 15.47 10.89
N GLN A 120 33.59 15.90 9.68
CA GLN A 120 34.93 15.69 9.15
C GLN A 120 35.89 16.59 9.94
N ALA A 121 36.97 15.99 10.47
CA ALA A 121 38.04 16.70 11.15
C ALA A 121 38.93 17.46 10.16
#